data_AF-A0A968BEF5-F1
#
_entry.id   AF-A0A968BEF5-F1
#
_cell.length_a   1.000
_cell.length_b   1.000
_cell.length_c   1.000
_cell.angle_alpha   90.00
_cell.angle_beta   90.00
_cell.angle_gamma   90.00
#
_symmetry.space_group_name_H-M   'P 1'
#
loop_
_entity.id
_entity.type
_entity.pdbx_description
1 polymer ?
#
loop_
_entity_poly.entity_id
_entity_poly.type
_entity_poly.pdbx_seq_one_letter_code
_entity_poly.pdbx_strand_id
1 'polypeptide(L)'
;ESATAASIGNTGVDVLSSPALIGYLEHTCHLLVQPCYEGDEASVGTHVDVEHLAPGAVGRPVTVMAELIAQQGAVLTFEAQAAQQGKTLMRGRHVRRVINLERFGVKPSDARGERAREPTELAFWFDFNSPWCYLAATRIGDIARRHDARLEWRPIHLSNLMDRIQGRRLPTDNKAFVDWYRRDLRDWAEIEGLEVRYHPRHPLRPSRALRASLYAAENDVAEPFVLGVMRAYWQDGADISELDVLEEQARQVGLDADVISEVVSDDAYKAHLEDNLSDAAESGVFGVPTVVWNERIFFGNDRLPMLERALSRRST
;
A
#
# COMPACT_ATOMS: atom_id res chain seq x y z
N GLU A 1 13.17 7.73 -19.45
CA GLU A 1 14.44 8.39 -19.82
C GLU A 1 15.67 7.47 -19.81
N SER A 2 15.77 6.48 -18.91
CA SER A 2 16.92 5.56 -18.79
C SER A 2 17.13 4.56 -19.94
N ALA A 3 16.19 4.42 -20.88
CA ALA A 3 16.23 3.44 -21.96
C ALA A 3 16.67 4.01 -23.33
N THR A 4 17.09 5.28 -23.37
CA THR A 4 17.41 5.98 -24.63
C THR A 4 18.86 5.77 -25.06
N ALA A 5 19.16 5.92 -26.35
CA ALA A 5 20.55 5.92 -26.82
C ALA A 5 21.34 7.12 -26.24
N ALA A 6 20.67 8.25 -26.04
CA ALA A 6 21.23 9.42 -25.35
C ALA A 6 21.66 9.10 -23.91
N SER A 7 20.88 8.33 -23.14
CA SER A 7 21.22 7.97 -21.75
C SER A 7 22.40 7.00 -21.62
N ILE A 8 22.87 6.40 -22.72
CA ILE A 8 24.06 5.53 -22.75
C ILE A 8 25.24 6.15 -23.53
N GLY A 9 25.20 7.46 -23.78
CA GLY A 9 26.32 8.21 -24.35
C GLY A 9 26.22 8.57 -25.83
N ASN A 10 25.10 8.28 -26.51
CA ASN A 10 24.85 8.74 -27.89
C ASN A 10 24.01 10.02 -27.89
N THR A 11 24.64 11.13 -27.50
CA THR A 11 23.99 12.43 -27.29
C THR A 11 23.24 12.90 -28.55
N GLY A 12 21.96 13.26 -28.40
CA GLY A 12 21.11 13.75 -29.51
C GLY A 12 20.33 12.67 -30.26
N VAL A 13 20.39 11.41 -29.82
CA VAL A 13 19.63 10.29 -30.41
C VAL A 13 18.53 9.82 -29.45
N ASP A 14 17.32 10.33 -29.66
CA ASP A 14 16.13 10.08 -28.82
C ASP A 14 15.33 8.85 -29.28
N VAL A 15 16.02 7.71 -29.43
CA VAL A 15 15.41 6.41 -29.73
C VAL A 15 15.85 5.37 -28.71
N LEU A 16 15.12 4.25 -28.64
CA LEU A 16 15.47 3.12 -27.78
C LEU A 16 16.88 2.62 -28.11
N SER A 17 17.66 2.38 -27.05
CA SER A 17 19.04 1.92 -27.19
C SER A 17 19.11 0.42 -27.51
N SER A 18 20.19 -0.03 -28.17
CA SER A 18 20.43 -1.47 -28.38
C SER A 18 20.44 -2.25 -27.07
N PRO A 19 21.09 -1.78 -25.98
CA PRO A 19 21.02 -2.46 -24.68
C PRO A 19 19.61 -2.55 -24.10
N ALA A 20 18.76 -1.53 -24.29
CA ALA A 20 17.38 -1.58 -23.82
C ALA A 20 16.58 -2.66 -24.58
N LEU A 21 16.72 -2.71 -25.91
CA LEU A 21 16.06 -3.74 -26.73
C LEU A 21 16.57 -5.15 -26.36
N ILE A 22 17.88 -5.32 -26.15
CA ILE A 22 18.46 -6.58 -25.65
C ILE A 22 17.83 -6.95 -24.30
N GLY A 23 17.75 -5.99 -23.37
CA GLY A 23 17.12 -6.21 -22.07
C GLY A 23 15.67 -6.68 -22.18
N TYR A 24 14.89 -6.13 -23.12
CA TYR A 24 13.51 -6.59 -23.36
C TYR A 24 13.46 -8.02 -23.91
N LEU A 25 14.35 -8.39 -24.83
CA LEU A 25 14.46 -9.76 -25.33
C LEU A 25 14.86 -10.73 -24.21
N GLU A 26 15.86 -10.36 -23.41
CA GLU A 26 16.36 -11.20 -22.31
C GLU A 26 15.28 -11.44 -21.25
N HIS A 27 14.56 -10.38 -20.88
CA HIS A 27 13.46 -10.45 -19.93
C HIS A 27 12.32 -11.31 -20.45
N THR A 28 11.93 -11.17 -21.72
CA THR A 28 10.87 -11.99 -22.31
C THR A 28 11.25 -13.48 -22.36
N CYS A 29 12.50 -13.79 -22.71
CA CYS A 29 13.00 -15.18 -22.67
C CYS A 29 13.01 -15.74 -21.24
N HIS A 30 13.34 -14.92 -20.23
CA HIS A 30 13.28 -15.33 -18.83
C HIS A 30 11.86 -15.65 -18.40
N LEU A 31 10.90 -14.75 -18.66
CA LEU A 31 9.49 -14.93 -18.32
C LEU A 31 8.90 -16.19 -18.96
N LEU A 32 9.28 -16.50 -20.20
CA LEU A 32 8.77 -17.67 -20.93
C LEU A 32 9.02 -19.01 -20.20
N VAL A 33 10.16 -19.14 -19.52
CA VAL A 33 10.55 -20.41 -18.85
C VAL A 33 10.47 -20.36 -17.33
N GLN A 34 10.17 -19.19 -16.76
CA GLN A 34 10.01 -19.03 -15.31
C GLN A 34 8.95 -19.96 -14.70
N PRO A 35 7.78 -20.22 -15.33
CA PRO A 35 6.79 -21.16 -14.80
C PRO A 35 7.28 -22.61 -14.73
N CYS A 36 8.39 -22.93 -15.41
CA CYS A 36 8.94 -24.28 -15.51
C CYS A 36 10.06 -24.56 -14.50
N TYR A 37 10.42 -23.60 -13.65
CA TYR A 37 11.48 -23.81 -12.63
C TYR A 37 10.97 -24.65 -11.47
N GLU A 38 11.81 -25.56 -10.98
CA GLU A 38 11.55 -26.36 -9.79
C GLU A 38 12.37 -25.86 -8.59
N GLY A 39 11.72 -25.68 -7.44
CA GLY A 39 12.40 -25.28 -6.20
C GLY A 39 13.20 -23.98 -6.36
N ASP A 40 14.51 -24.05 -6.08
CA ASP A 40 15.45 -22.91 -6.13
C ASP A 40 16.13 -22.75 -7.50
N GLU A 41 15.47 -23.17 -8.57
CA GLU A 41 15.96 -22.96 -9.92
C GLU A 41 15.72 -21.52 -10.40
N ALA A 42 16.69 -21.00 -11.15
CA ALA A 42 16.61 -19.78 -11.91
C ALA A 42 17.34 -19.97 -13.24
N SER A 43 17.34 -18.97 -14.11
CA SER A 43 18.23 -18.97 -15.27
C SER A 43 18.99 -17.68 -15.43
N VAL A 44 20.19 -17.76 -16.02
CA VAL A 44 21.03 -16.62 -16.37
C VAL A 44 21.29 -16.60 -17.88
N GLY A 45 21.39 -15.41 -18.48
CA GLY A 45 21.81 -15.26 -19.86
C GLY A 45 23.29 -15.62 -20.01
N THR A 46 23.61 -16.46 -21.00
CA THR A 46 25.01 -16.88 -21.28
C THR A 46 25.49 -16.45 -22.66
N HIS A 47 24.56 -16.12 -23.57
CA HIS A 47 24.90 -15.66 -24.91
C HIS A 47 23.73 -14.90 -25.53
N VAL A 48 24.01 -13.79 -26.20
CA VAL A 48 23.04 -13.01 -26.98
C VAL A 48 23.67 -12.65 -28.32
N ASP A 49 22.92 -12.91 -29.39
CA ASP A 49 23.30 -12.60 -30.77
C ASP A 49 22.09 -11.95 -31.46
N VAL A 50 22.19 -10.68 -31.84
CA VAL A 50 21.06 -9.88 -32.30
C VAL A 50 21.43 -8.95 -33.45
N GLU A 51 20.45 -8.74 -34.34
CA GLU A 51 20.47 -7.70 -35.38
C GLU A 51 19.56 -6.54 -34.94
N HIS A 52 20.11 -5.33 -34.83
CA HIS A 52 19.32 -4.11 -34.62
C HIS A 52 18.96 -3.53 -36.00
N LEU A 53 17.69 -3.70 -36.40
CA LEU A 53 17.21 -3.46 -37.76
C LEU A 53 16.59 -2.07 -37.95
N ALA A 54 16.02 -1.48 -36.88
CA ALA A 54 15.37 -0.18 -36.96
C ALA A 54 15.31 0.54 -35.61
N PRO A 55 15.33 1.90 -35.60
CA PRO A 55 15.17 2.67 -34.37
C PRO A 55 13.75 2.53 -33.79
N GLY A 56 13.65 2.43 -32.47
CA GLY A 56 12.38 2.43 -31.73
C GLY A 56 12.06 3.77 -31.08
N ALA A 57 10.84 4.27 -31.21
CA ALA A 57 10.38 5.50 -30.58
C ALA A 57 10.18 5.32 -29.06
N VAL A 58 10.66 6.30 -28.29
CA VAL A 58 10.48 6.36 -26.84
C VAL A 58 9.01 6.67 -26.51
N GLY A 59 8.48 6.06 -25.46
CA GLY A 59 7.09 6.28 -25.00
C GLY A 59 6.02 5.57 -25.84
N ARG A 60 6.42 4.80 -26.86
CA ARG A 60 5.52 3.92 -27.62
C ARG A 60 5.73 2.47 -27.19
N PRO A 61 4.67 1.65 -27.05
CA PRO A 61 4.80 0.25 -26.68
C PRO A 61 5.69 -0.53 -27.65
N VAL A 62 6.51 -1.43 -27.12
CA VAL A 62 7.28 -2.43 -27.88
C VAL A 62 6.67 -3.79 -27.58
N THR A 63 6.32 -4.53 -28.62
CA THR A 63 5.89 -5.92 -28.51
C THR A 63 7.10 -6.82 -28.66
N VAL A 64 7.34 -7.70 -27.70
CA VAL A 64 8.42 -8.68 -27.77
C VAL A 64 7.82 -10.08 -27.80
N MET A 65 8.32 -10.90 -28.72
CA MET A 65 7.96 -12.31 -28.83
C MET A 65 9.23 -13.14 -28.63
N ALA A 66 9.12 -14.24 -27.91
CA ALA A 66 10.19 -15.21 -27.76
C ALA A 66 9.64 -16.62 -27.90
N GLU A 67 10.42 -17.50 -28.53
CA GLU A 67 10.11 -18.92 -28.71
C GLU A 67 11.30 -19.74 -28.24
N LEU A 68 11.06 -20.75 -27.39
CA LEU A 68 12.09 -21.72 -27.00
C LEU A 68 12.29 -22.73 -28.14
N ILE A 69 13.40 -22.62 -28.86
CA ILE A 69 13.68 -23.44 -30.05
C ILE A 69 14.54 -24.68 -29.75
N ALA A 70 15.26 -24.70 -28.63
CA ALA A 70 16.03 -25.88 -28.22
C ALA A 70 16.30 -25.91 -26.71
N GLN A 71 16.31 -27.12 -26.14
CA GLN A 71 16.76 -27.40 -24.77
C GLN A 71 17.78 -28.55 -24.78
N GLN A 72 18.95 -28.33 -24.18
CA GLN A 72 20.01 -29.33 -24.00
C GLN A 72 20.44 -29.35 -22.53
N GLY A 73 19.84 -30.25 -21.75
CA GLY A 73 20.00 -30.27 -20.31
C GLY A 73 19.54 -28.93 -19.70
N ALA A 74 20.46 -28.25 -19.00
CA ALA A 74 20.22 -26.95 -18.39
C ALA A 74 20.34 -25.76 -19.36
N VAL A 75 20.68 -25.97 -20.64
CA VAL A 75 20.86 -24.89 -21.62
C VAL A 75 19.59 -24.74 -22.46
N LEU A 76 19.07 -23.52 -22.51
CA LEU A 76 17.84 -23.12 -23.20
C LEU A 76 18.20 -22.12 -24.30
N THR A 77 17.76 -22.37 -25.53
CA THR A 77 17.95 -21.47 -26.66
C THR A 77 16.60 -20.90 -27.11
N PHE A 78 16.56 -19.58 -27.26
CA PHE A 78 15.40 -18.84 -27.72
C PHE A 78 15.69 -18.11 -29.03
N GLU A 79 14.69 -18.06 -29.90
CA GLU A 79 14.57 -16.98 -30.89
C GLU A 79 13.67 -15.89 -30.31
N ALA A 80 14.08 -14.63 -30.46
CA ALA A 80 13.33 -13.51 -29.93
C ALA A 80 13.32 -12.32 -30.90
N GLN A 81 12.20 -11.60 -30.91
CA GLN A 81 11.97 -10.45 -31.78
C GLN A 81 11.25 -9.33 -31.01
N ALA A 82 11.78 -8.12 -31.12
CA ALA A 82 11.13 -6.88 -30.69
C ALA A 82 10.58 -6.12 -31.90
N ALA A 83 9.31 -5.73 -31.84
CA ALA A 83 8.65 -4.93 -32.87
C ALA A 83 7.87 -3.76 -32.27
N GLN A 84 7.72 -2.69 -33.03
CA GLN A 84 6.92 -1.53 -32.65
C GLN A 84 6.09 -1.11 -33.86
N GLN A 85 4.78 -0.96 -33.67
CA GLN A 85 3.82 -0.59 -34.74
C GLN A 85 3.95 -1.48 -36.00
N GLY A 86 4.18 -2.79 -35.80
CA GLY A 86 4.32 -3.76 -36.90
C GLY A 86 5.70 -3.77 -37.59
N LYS A 87 6.63 -2.90 -37.20
CA LYS A 87 8.01 -2.87 -37.71
C LYS A 87 8.96 -3.57 -36.73
N THR A 88 9.75 -4.52 -37.23
CA THR A 88 10.79 -5.18 -36.42
C THR A 88 11.91 -4.19 -36.10
N LEU A 89 12.18 -4.03 -34.81
CA LEU A 89 13.28 -3.20 -34.28
C LEU A 89 14.55 -4.03 -34.11
N MET A 90 14.42 -5.21 -33.49
CA MET A 90 15.53 -6.12 -33.22
C MET A 90 15.04 -7.56 -33.29
N ARG A 91 15.90 -8.46 -33.76
CA ARG A 91 15.67 -9.90 -33.70
C ARG A 91 16.97 -10.64 -33.45
N GLY A 92 16.89 -11.83 -32.90
CA GLY A 92 18.07 -12.65 -32.72
C GLY A 92 17.86 -13.87 -31.84
N ARG A 93 18.97 -14.42 -31.38
CA ARG A 93 19.05 -15.60 -30.54
C ARG A 93 19.54 -15.22 -29.15
N HIS A 94 18.91 -15.80 -28.13
CA HIS A 94 19.35 -15.67 -26.75
C HIS A 94 19.47 -17.06 -26.11
N VAL A 95 20.56 -17.31 -25.40
CA VAL A 95 20.81 -18.57 -24.71
C VAL A 95 20.84 -18.31 -23.21
N ARG A 96 20.04 -19.06 -22.48
CA ARG A 96 19.98 -19.03 -21.01
C ARG A 96 20.40 -20.37 -20.45
N ARG A 97 21.00 -20.38 -19.28
CA ARG A 97 21.33 -21.59 -18.53
C ARG A 97 20.56 -21.62 -17.22
N VAL A 98 19.84 -22.72 -16.97
CA VAL A 98 19.21 -23.01 -15.68
C VAL A 98 20.29 -23.29 -14.64
N ILE A 99 20.16 -22.68 -13.47
CA ILE A 99 21.06 -22.77 -12.34
C ILE A 99 20.25 -23.03 -11.07
N ASN A 100 20.87 -23.66 -10.08
CA ASN A 100 20.32 -23.79 -8.75
C ASN A 100 20.90 -22.68 -7.86
N LEU A 101 20.04 -21.82 -7.29
CA LEU A 101 20.43 -20.61 -6.57
C LEU A 101 21.24 -20.88 -5.31
N GLU A 102 20.98 -21.99 -4.60
CA GLU A 102 21.73 -22.36 -3.38
C GLU A 102 23.23 -22.55 -3.68
N ARG A 103 23.56 -23.12 -4.84
CA ARG A 103 24.96 -23.32 -5.27
C ARG A 103 25.70 -22.02 -5.57
N PHE A 104 24.97 -20.92 -5.79
CA PHE A 104 25.55 -19.59 -6.06
C PHE A 104 25.55 -18.68 -4.82
N GLY A 105 25.18 -19.18 -3.63
CA GLY A 105 25.13 -18.38 -2.41
C GLY A 105 24.10 -17.25 -2.45
N VAL A 106 23.15 -17.32 -3.40
CA VAL A 106 22.04 -16.39 -3.54
C VAL A 106 20.87 -16.99 -2.79
N LYS A 107 20.47 -16.37 -1.67
CA LYS A 107 19.18 -16.69 -1.05
C LYS A 107 18.09 -16.39 -2.07
N PRO A 108 17.05 -17.24 -2.23
CA PRO A 108 15.96 -16.97 -3.16
C PRO A 108 15.38 -15.59 -2.89
N SER A 109 15.74 -14.62 -3.74
CA SER A 109 15.21 -13.26 -3.68
C SER A 109 14.04 -13.21 -4.65
N ASP A 110 12.82 -13.24 -4.12
CA ASP A 110 11.53 -12.92 -4.76
C ASP A 110 11.49 -13.00 -6.30
N ALA A 111 11.98 -14.10 -6.87
CA ALA A 111 11.93 -14.39 -8.30
C ALA A 111 10.57 -15.00 -8.69
N ARG A 112 9.50 -14.56 -8.01
CA ARG A 112 8.15 -14.65 -8.52
C ARG A 112 7.97 -13.43 -9.42
N GLY A 113 8.08 -13.67 -10.71
CA GLY A 113 7.69 -12.71 -11.74
C GLY A 113 6.27 -12.21 -11.47
N GLU A 114 5.97 -11.09 -12.10
CA GLU A 114 4.69 -10.40 -12.11
C GLU A 114 3.51 -11.38 -12.28
N ARG A 115 3.08 -12.03 -11.18
CA ARG A 115 1.67 -12.09 -10.84
C ARG A 115 1.20 -10.64 -10.95
N ALA A 116 -0.01 -10.40 -11.48
CA ALA A 116 -0.69 -9.14 -11.22
C ALA A 116 -0.42 -8.80 -9.74
N ARG A 117 0.42 -7.79 -9.48
CA ARG A 117 0.97 -7.56 -8.14
C ARG A 117 -0.27 -7.43 -7.27
N GLU A 118 -0.42 -8.34 -6.29
CA GLU A 118 -1.52 -8.19 -5.34
C GLU A 118 -1.48 -6.76 -4.83
N PRO A 119 -2.65 -6.08 -4.76
CA PRO A 119 -2.71 -4.71 -4.31
C PRO A 119 -1.91 -4.55 -3.03
N THR A 120 -1.19 -3.43 -2.90
CA THR A 120 -0.51 -3.17 -1.64
C THR A 120 -1.55 -3.02 -0.55
N GLU A 121 -1.66 -3.99 0.35
CA GLU A 121 -2.60 -3.88 1.47
C GLU A 121 -1.98 -3.05 2.60
N LEU A 122 -2.69 -2.01 3.02
CA LEU A 122 -2.39 -1.17 4.17
C LEU A 122 -3.51 -1.33 5.20
N ALA A 123 -3.19 -1.71 6.42
CA ALA A 123 -4.16 -1.71 7.52
C ALA A 123 -3.98 -0.45 8.37
N PHE A 124 -4.99 0.42 8.38
CA PHE A 124 -5.00 1.65 9.19
C PHE A 124 -5.84 1.44 10.46
N TRP A 125 -5.14 1.32 11.58
CA TRP A 125 -5.71 1.13 12.91
C TRP A 125 -6.00 2.47 13.58
N PHE A 126 -7.25 2.68 13.99
CA PHE A 126 -7.70 3.96 14.52
C PHE A 126 -8.74 3.84 15.64
N ASP A 127 -8.84 4.90 16.45
CA ASP A 127 -9.93 5.16 17.39
C ASP A 127 -10.32 6.64 17.28
N PHE A 128 -11.62 6.93 17.27
CA PHE A 128 -12.16 8.29 17.22
C PHE A 128 -11.70 9.17 18.39
N ASN A 129 -11.35 8.59 19.55
CA ASN A 129 -10.85 9.34 20.70
C ASN A 129 -9.42 9.89 20.54
N SER A 130 -8.69 9.51 19.49
CA SER A 130 -7.36 10.05 19.23
C SER A 130 -7.41 11.20 18.21
N PRO A 131 -7.04 12.45 18.59
CA PRO A 131 -6.98 13.55 17.62
C PRO A 131 -5.88 13.32 16.57
N TRP A 132 -4.85 12.55 16.90
CA TRP A 132 -3.84 12.14 15.92
C TRP A 132 -4.40 11.21 14.85
N CYS A 133 -5.44 10.41 15.16
CA CYS A 133 -6.13 9.64 14.14
C CYS A 133 -6.85 10.54 13.14
N TYR A 134 -7.42 11.67 13.58
CA TYR A 134 -8.05 12.64 12.66
C TYR A 134 -7.03 13.21 11.68
N LEU A 135 -5.89 13.69 12.17
CA LEU A 135 -4.81 14.22 11.31
C LEU A 135 -4.24 13.17 10.35
N ALA A 136 -4.17 11.90 10.77
CA ALA A 136 -3.67 10.82 9.90
C ALA A 136 -4.72 10.37 8.87
N ALA A 137 -5.99 10.27 9.29
CA ALA A 137 -7.09 9.81 8.45
C ALA A 137 -7.30 10.70 7.21
N THR A 138 -7.15 12.02 7.37
CA THR A 138 -7.29 12.98 6.25
C THR A 138 -6.23 12.82 5.16
N ARG A 139 -5.15 12.06 5.41
CA ARG A 139 -3.99 11.96 4.50
C ARG A 139 -3.73 10.54 4.02
N ILE A 140 -4.08 9.52 4.82
CA ILE A 140 -3.74 8.12 4.52
C ILE A 140 -4.43 7.60 3.25
N GLY A 141 -5.67 8.02 2.97
CA GLY A 141 -6.37 7.68 1.73
C GLY A 141 -5.66 8.22 0.47
N ASP A 142 -5.21 9.48 0.51
CA ASP A 142 -4.42 10.08 -0.58
C ASP A 142 -3.07 9.38 -0.77
N ILE A 143 -2.39 9.01 0.32
CA ILE A 143 -1.14 8.25 0.26
C ILE A 143 -1.41 6.89 -0.40
N ALA A 144 -2.43 6.16 0.04
CA ALA A 144 -2.77 4.84 -0.50
C ALA A 144 -3.05 4.91 -2.02
N ARG A 145 -3.91 5.86 -2.44
CA ARG A 145 -4.25 6.06 -3.86
C ARG A 145 -3.04 6.41 -4.73
N ARG A 146 -2.12 7.27 -4.27
CA ARG A 146 -0.91 7.63 -5.02
C ARG A 146 0.07 6.47 -5.19
N HIS A 147 -0.05 5.43 -4.38
CA HIS A 147 0.81 4.26 -4.38
C HIS A 147 0.12 2.97 -4.85
N ASP A 148 -1.07 3.07 -5.44
CA ASP A 148 -1.88 1.92 -5.87
C ASP A 148 -2.01 0.87 -4.76
N ALA A 149 -2.30 1.37 -3.55
CA ALA A 149 -2.48 0.59 -2.35
C ALA A 149 -3.95 0.52 -1.97
N ARG A 150 -4.40 -0.68 -1.61
CA ARG A 150 -5.70 -0.90 -0.98
C ARG A 150 -5.56 -0.57 0.51
N LEU A 151 -6.45 0.28 1.00
CA LEU A 151 -6.47 0.74 2.39
C LEU A 151 -7.63 0.09 3.13
N GLU A 152 -7.31 -0.68 4.16
CA GLU A 152 -8.28 -1.23 5.09
C GLU A 152 -8.39 -0.34 6.33
N TRP A 153 -9.62 0.09 6.62
CA TRP A 153 -9.94 0.89 7.80
C TRP A 153 -10.28 -0.04 8.96
N ARG A 154 -9.40 -0.12 9.95
CA ARG A 154 -9.49 -1.08 11.06
C ARG A 154 -9.80 -0.36 12.39
N PRO A 155 -11.08 -0.18 12.75
CA PRO A 155 -11.46 0.45 14.01
C PRO A 155 -11.09 -0.45 15.20
N ILE A 156 -10.50 0.14 16.23
CA ILE A 156 -10.24 -0.51 17.51
C ILE A 156 -10.58 0.41 18.68
N HIS A 157 -10.84 -0.18 19.85
CA HIS A 157 -11.00 0.58 21.08
C HIS A 157 -9.63 0.75 21.75
N LEU A 158 -9.05 1.95 21.68
CA LEU A 158 -7.69 2.23 22.14
C LEU A 158 -7.50 1.88 23.62
N SER A 159 -8.49 2.16 24.48
CA SER A 159 -8.35 1.80 25.89
C SER A 159 -8.27 0.29 26.11
N ASN A 160 -8.98 -0.50 25.30
CA ASN A 160 -8.99 -1.96 25.41
C ASN A 160 -7.68 -2.53 24.88
N LEU A 161 -7.10 -1.91 23.83
CA LEU A 161 -5.78 -2.27 23.34
C LEU A 161 -4.73 -2.05 24.44
N MET A 162 -4.76 -0.89 25.09
CA MET A 162 -3.83 -0.58 26.18
C MET A 162 -3.94 -1.59 27.33
N ASP A 163 -5.15 -1.99 27.72
CA ASP A 163 -5.34 -2.99 28.77
C ASP A 163 -4.82 -4.37 28.34
N ARG A 164 -5.12 -4.78 27.10
CA ARG A 164 -4.70 -6.08 26.53
C ARG A 164 -3.18 -6.23 26.46
N ILE A 165 -2.49 -5.21 25.96
CA ILE A 165 -1.03 -5.27 25.77
C ILE A 165 -0.25 -4.79 26.99
N GLN A 166 -0.94 -4.41 28.08
CA GLN A 166 -0.34 -3.74 29.24
C GLN A 166 0.45 -2.47 28.83
N GLY A 167 -0.12 -1.74 27.88
CA GLY A 167 0.47 -0.56 27.27
C GLY A 167 0.50 0.64 28.23
N ARG A 168 1.48 1.52 28.03
CA ARG A 168 1.58 2.76 28.82
C ARG A 168 0.56 3.79 28.32
N ARG A 169 -0.22 4.33 29.25
CA ARG A 169 -1.12 5.46 28.98
C ARG A 169 -0.35 6.78 29.00
N LEU A 170 -0.88 7.78 28.29
CA LEU A 170 -0.30 9.13 28.26
C LEU A 170 -0.30 9.74 29.67
N PRO A 171 0.74 10.49 30.08
CA PRO A 171 0.83 11.10 31.40
C PRO A 171 -0.02 12.38 31.47
N THR A 172 -1.34 12.24 31.42
CA THR A 172 -2.30 13.36 31.38
C THR A 172 -2.31 14.23 32.63
N ASP A 173 -1.78 13.72 33.75
CA ASP A 173 -1.63 14.49 34.99
C ASP A 173 -0.40 15.42 34.99
N ASN A 174 0.52 15.24 34.03
CA ASN A 174 1.70 16.07 33.90
C ASN A 174 1.39 17.31 33.04
N LYS A 175 1.32 18.48 33.68
CA LYS A 175 1.03 19.76 33.01
C LYS A 175 1.98 20.05 31.83
N ALA A 176 3.27 19.78 31.96
CA ALA A 176 4.25 20.07 30.91
C ALA A 176 3.99 19.19 29.66
N PHE A 177 3.66 17.92 29.88
CA PHE A 177 3.25 17.03 28.79
C PHE A 177 1.95 17.51 28.12
N VAL A 178 0.94 17.89 28.91
CA VAL A 178 -0.35 18.37 28.37
C VAL A 178 -0.19 19.65 27.56
N ASP A 179 0.61 20.61 28.05
CA ASP A 179 0.88 21.87 27.34
C ASP A 179 1.62 21.63 26.02
N TRP A 180 2.63 20.76 26.04
CA TRP A 180 3.35 20.34 24.83
C TRP A 180 2.41 19.65 23.84
N TYR A 181 1.65 18.64 24.29
CA TYR A 181 0.75 17.85 23.45
C TYR A 181 -0.28 18.73 22.74
N ARG A 182 -0.86 19.71 23.45
CA ARG A 182 -1.84 20.66 22.87
C ARG A 182 -1.20 21.62 21.87
N ARG A 183 0.05 22.02 22.08
CA ARG A 183 0.78 22.87 21.13
C ARG A 183 1.13 22.07 19.89
N ASP A 184 1.70 20.89 20.06
CA ASP A 184 2.11 20.00 18.97
C ASP A 184 0.92 19.63 18.07
N LEU A 185 -0.23 19.32 18.67
CA LEU A 185 -1.46 19.07 17.94
C LEU A 185 -1.92 20.30 17.12
N ARG A 186 -1.78 21.51 17.67
CA ARG A 186 -2.15 22.75 16.99
C ARG A 186 -1.21 23.03 15.81
N ASP A 187 0.09 22.87 16.03
CA ASP A 187 1.11 23.11 15.00
C ASP A 187 0.90 22.15 13.82
N TRP A 188 0.60 20.87 14.10
CA TRP A 188 0.23 19.92 13.05
C TRP A 188 -1.09 20.24 12.36
N ALA A 189 -2.12 20.66 13.11
CA ALA A 189 -3.38 21.07 12.51
C ALA A 189 -3.17 22.27 11.55
N GLU A 190 -2.33 23.23 11.92
CA GLU A 190 -1.95 24.36 11.07
C GLU A 190 -1.21 23.92 9.80
N ILE A 191 -0.23 23.02 9.93
CA ILE A 191 0.51 22.45 8.78
C ILE A 191 -0.45 21.79 7.78
N GLU A 192 -1.43 21.05 8.27
CA GLU A 192 -2.39 20.31 7.43
C GLU A 192 -3.60 21.17 7.01
N GLY A 193 -3.68 22.43 7.43
CA GLY A 193 -4.82 23.31 7.13
C GLY A 193 -6.14 22.83 7.76
N LEU A 194 -6.05 22.11 8.88
CA LEU A 194 -7.18 21.54 9.60
C LEU A 194 -7.51 22.35 10.85
N GLU A 195 -8.78 22.30 11.24
CA GLU A 195 -9.22 22.79 12.54
C GLU A 195 -9.46 21.61 13.49
N VAL A 196 -8.87 21.66 14.69
CA VAL A 196 -9.06 20.67 15.75
C VAL A 196 -9.55 21.35 17.01
N ARG A 197 -10.77 20.99 17.43
CA ARG A 197 -11.47 21.47 18.61
C ARG A 197 -11.85 20.29 19.49
N TYR A 198 -11.49 20.37 20.76
CA TYR A 198 -11.92 19.39 21.74
C TYR A 198 -13.40 19.58 22.07
N HIS A 199 -14.17 18.50 22.00
CA HIS A 199 -15.51 18.47 22.54
C HIS A 199 -15.47 18.70 24.08
N PRO A 200 -16.40 19.47 24.67
CA PRO A 200 -16.41 19.76 26.11
C PRO A 200 -16.48 18.52 27.02
N ARG A 201 -17.08 17.43 26.52
CA ARG A 201 -17.17 16.12 27.21
C ARG A 201 -16.14 15.09 26.72
N HIS A 202 -15.08 15.51 26.01
CA HIS A 202 -14.03 14.58 25.61
C HIS A 202 -13.39 13.89 26.83
N PRO A 203 -13.08 12.57 26.78
CA PRO A 203 -13.38 11.64 25.69
C PRO A 203 -14.84 11.17 25.67
N LEU A 204 -15.40 11.05 24.46
CA LEU A 204 -16.73 10.46 24.26
C LEU A 204 -16.66 8.93 24.21
N ARG A 205 -17.81 8.26 24.23
CA ARG A 205 -17.90 6.80 24.06
C ARG A 205 -17.89 6.47 22.55
N PRO A 206 -16.81 5.89 21.99
CA PRO A 206 -16.68 5.72 20.55
C PRO A 206 -17.30 4.40 20.07
N SER A 207 -17.77 3.52 20.96
CA SER A 207 -18.12 2.13 20.62
C SER A 207 -19.17 2.02 19.51
N ARG A 208 -20.18 2.90 19.48
CA ARG A 208 -21.18 2.92 18.40
C ARG A 208 -20.56 3.36 17.08
N ALA A 209 -19.81 4.45 17.09
CA ALA A 209 -19.09 4.95 15.92
C ALA A 209 -18.11 3.89 15.35
N LEU A 210 -17.36 3.20 16.21
CA LEU A 210 -16.43 2.14 15.80
C LEU A 210 -17.15 0.97 15.11
N ARG A 211 -18.33 0.56 15.59
CA ARG A 211 -19.15 -0.49 14.96
C ARG A 211 -19.75 -0.01 13.64
N ALA A 212 -20.27 1.21 13.60
CA ALA A 212 -20.79 1.80 12.37
C ALA A 212 -19.71 1.91 11.27
N SER A 213 -18.44 2.12 11.64
CA SER A 213 -17.32 2.08 10.69
C SER A 213 -17.11 0.70 10.05
N LEU A 214 -17.42 -0.39 10.75
CA LEU A 214 -17.35 -1.75 10.18
C LEU A 214 -18.45 -1.96 9.13
N TYR A 215 -19.67 -1.51 9.42
CA TYR A 215 -20.76 -1.51 8.44
C TYR A 215 -20.42 -0.65 7.22
N ALA A 216 -19.82 0.53 7.42
CA ALA A 216 -19.33 1.36 6.32
C ALA A 216 -18.25 0.66 5.49
N ALA A 217 -17.38 -0.15 6.11
CA ALA A 217 -16.36 -0.93 5.42
C ALA A 217 -16.96 -2.08 4.58
N GLU A 218 -17.99 -2.76 5.08
CA GLU A 218 -18.71 -3.80 4.33
C GLU A 218 -19.43 -3.27 3.08
N ASN A 219 -19.68 -1.96 3.02
CA ASN A 219 -20.34 -1.27 1.92
C ASN A 219 -19.37 -0.37 1.13
N ASP A 220 -18.05 -0.59 1.24
CA ASP A 220 -17.01 0.11 0.49
C ASP A 220 -16.99 1.65 0.66
N VAL A 221 -17.51 2.17 1.77
CA VAL A 221 -17.59 3.62 2.07
C VAL A 221 -16.96 3.99 3.43
N ALA A 222 -16.02 3.17 3.91
CA ALA A 222 -15.33 3.41 5.19
C ALA A 222 -14.59 4.76 5.25
N GLU A 223 -13.79 5.11 4.24
CA GLU A 223 -13.02 6.37 4.22
C GLU A 223 -13.92 7.60 4.40
N PRO A 224 -14.92 7.87 3.54
CA PRO A 224 -15.76 9.05 3.70
C PRO A 224 -16.59 9.02 5.00
N PHE A 225 -17.02 7.83 5.47
CA PHE A 225 -17.76 7.72 6.73
C PHE A 225 -16.89 8.08 7.95
N VAL A 226 -15.71 7.46 8.06
CA VAL A 226 -14.77 7.70 9.17
C VAL A 226 -14.33 9.15 9.20
N LEU A 227 -14.03 9.75 8.04
CA LEU A 227 -13.68 11.17 7.94
C LEU A 227 -14.84 12.07 8.37
N GLY A 228 -16.08 11.75 7.96
CA GLY A 228 -17.28 12.46 8.39
C GLY A 228 -17.46 12.45 9.91
N VAL A 229 -17.36 11.26 10.52
CA VAL A 229 -17.48 11.11 11.98
C VAL A 229 -16.32 11.81 12.72
N MET A 230 -15.08 11.72 12.21
CA MET A 230 -13.95 12.43 12.82
C MET A 230 -14.10 13.94 12.75
N ARG A 231 -14.58 14.49 11.62
CA ARG A 231 -14.87 15.93 11.48
C ARG A 231 -16.01 16.35 12.42
N ALA A 232 -17.10 15.57 12.46
CA ALA A 232 -18.21 15.81 13.37
C ALA A 232 -17.72 15.90 14.82
N TYR A 233 -16.80 15.02 15.22
CA TYR A 233 -16.25 15.04 16.58
C TYR A 233 -15.23 16.15 16.83
N TRP A 234 -14.20 16.24 15.99
CA TRP A 234 -12.99 17.03 16.22
C TRP A 234 -13.05 18.45 15.64
N GLN A 235 -14.08 18.79 14.87
CA GLN A 235 -14.23 20.12 14.29
C GLN A 235 -15.60 20.72 14.64
N ASP A 236 -16.66 19.95 14.45
CA ASP A 236 -18.04 20.45 14.60
C ASP A 236 -18.56 20.37 16.05
N GLY A 237 -17.89 19.58 16.90
CA GLY A 237 -18.28 19.41 18.30
C GLY A 237 -19.57 18.61 18.49
N ALA A 238 -19.89 17.71 17.56
CA ALA A 238 -20.99 16.77 17.68
C ALA A 238 -20.67 15.62 18.64
N ASP A 239 -21.71 15.04 19.25
CA ASP A 239 -21.58 13.85 20.09
C ASP A 239 -21.73 12.57 19.26
N ILE A 240 -20.60 11.96 18.90
CA ILE A 240 -20.56 10.71 18.12
C ILE A 240 -21.03 9.47 18.88
N SER A 241 -21.44 9.62 20.15
CA SER A 241 -22.12 8.54 20.88
C SER A 241 -23.63 8.52 20.66
N GLU A 242 -24.20 9.59 20.08
CA GLU A 242 -25.62 9.68 19.73
C GLU A 242 -25.91 9.06 18.35
N LEU A 243 -27.06 8.38 18.23
CA LEU A 243 -27.44 7.68 16.99
C LEU A 243 -27.70 8.66 15.85
N ASP A 244 -28.43 9.74 16.10
CA ASP A 244 -28.76 10.76 15.10
C ASP A 244 -27.52 11.32 14.38
N VAL A 245 -26.39 11.47 15.09
CA VAL A 245 -25.12 11.92 14.51
C VAL A 245 -24.55 10.86 13.56
N LEU A 246 -24.57 9.59 13.96
CA LEU A 246 -24.06 8.49 13.13
C LEU A 246 -24.96 8.23 11.91
N GLU A 247 -26.28 8.32 12.08
CA GLU A 247 -27.27 8.24 11.01
C GLU A 247 -27.11 9.36 10.00
N GLU A 248 -26.83 10.59 10.45
CA GLU A 248 -26.51 11.70 9.57
C GLU A 248 -25.24 11.42 8.75
N GLN A 249 -24.16 10.94 9.38
CA GLN A 249 -22.93 10.59 8.66
C GLN A 249 -23.14 9.42 7.69
N ALA A 250 -23.95 8.43 8.06
CA ALA A 250 -24.32 7.31 7.20
C ALA A 250 -25.06 7.80 5.94
N ARG A 251 -26.07 8.67 6.10
CA ARG A 251 -26.81 9.28 4.98
C ARG A 251 -25.90 10.05 4.03
N GLN A 252 -24.92 10.79 4.55
CA GLN A 252 -23.99 11.56 3.73
C GLN A 252 -23.12 10.71 2.79
N VAL A 253 -22.91 9.43 3.13
CA VAL A 253 -22.08 8.51 2.33
C VAL A 253 -22.90 7.46 1.59
N GLY A 254 -24.24 7.57 1.59
CA GLY A 254 -25.14 6.67 0.88
C GLY A 254 -25.43 5.34 1.58
N LEU A 255 -25.12 5.23 2.88
CA LEU A 255 -25.53 4.09 3.70
C LEU A 255 -27.00 4.21 4.10
N ASP A 256 -27.62 3.07 4.36
CA ASP A 256 -28.93 3.02 5.00
C ASP A 256 -28.79 3.44 6.47
N ALA A 257 -29.31 4.62 6.80
CA ALA A 257 -29.27 5.13 8.16
C ALA A 257 -30.26 4.41 9.08
N ASP A 258 -31.35 3.85 8.55
CA ASP A 258 -32.42 3.27 9.36
C ASP A 258 -31.93 2.01 10.10
N VAL A 259 -30.90 1.33 9.56
CA VAL A 259 -30.28 0.14 10.17
C VAL A 259 -29.14 0.46 11.13
N ILE A 260 -28.70 1.72 11.27
CA ILE A 260 -27.55 2.07 12.13
C ILE A 260 -27.80 1.67 13.59
N SER A 261 -29.02 1.88 14.09
CA SER A 261 -29.39 1.51 15.46
C SER A 261 -29.26 0.01 15.74
N GLU A 262 -29.58 -0.83 14.75
CA GLU A 262 -29.43 -2.29 14.76
C GLU A 262 -27.96 -2.67 14.67
N VAL A 263 -27.24 -2.16 13.66
CA VAL A 263 -25.80 -2.39 13.42
C VAL A 263 -24.97 -2.14 14.68
N VAL A 264 -25.14 -0.99 15.34
CA VAL A 264 -24.30 -0.64 16.50
C VAL A 264 -24.64 -1.45 17.75
N SER A 265 -25.78 -2.15 17.74
CA SER A 265 -26.28 -2.98 18.84
C SER A 265 -26.07 -4.48 18.61
N ASP A 266 -25.83 -4.90 17.37
CA ASP A 266 -25.60 -6.28 16.96
C ASP A 266 -24.32 -6.87 17.58
N ASP A 267 -24.40 -8.13 17.98
CA ASP A 267 -23.31 -8.89 18.56
C ASP A 267 -22.23 -9.28 17.52
N ALA A 268 -22.59 -9.38 16.24
CA ALA A 268 -21.64 -9.63 15.16
C ALA A 268 -20.61 -8.49 15.03
N TYR A 269 -21.05 -7.22 15.02
CA TYR A 269 -20.14 -6.08 14.98
C TYR A 269 -19.35 -5.89 16.28
N LYS A 270 -19.90 -6.34 17.42
CA LYS A 270 -19.14 -6.40 18.69
C LYS A 270 -18.00 -7.41 18.61
N ALA A 271 -18.29 -8.60 18.10
CA ALA A 271 -17.29 -9.65 17.89
C ALA A 271 -16.22 -9.21 16.90
N HIS A 272 -16.60 -8.59 15.77
CA HIS A 272 -15.63 -8.09 14.79
C HIS A 272 -14.70 -7.00 15.36
N LEU A 273 -15.19 -6.10 16.24
CA LEU A 273 -14.28 -5.17 16.95
C LEU A 273 -13.31 -5.88 17.91
N GLU A 274 -13.73 -6.98 18.51
CA GLU A 274 -12.89 -7.80 19.39
C GLU A 274 -11.85 -8.61 18.59
N ASP A 275 -12.22 -9.08 17.40
CA ASP A 275 -11.30 -9.72 16.45
C ASP A 275 -10.25 -8.71 15.98
N ASN A 276 -10.67 -7.51 15.55
CA ASN A 276 -9.75 -6.42 15.22
C ASN A 276 -8.79 -6.11 16.39
N LEU A 277 -9.27 -6.17 17.64
CA LEU A 277 -8.42 -5.95 18.80
C LEU A 277 -7.37 -7.05 18.99
N SER A 278 -7.73 -8.30 18.69
CA SER A 278 -6.81 -9.45 18.71
C SER A 278 -5.77 -9.31 17.61
N ASP A 279 -6.21 -9.06 16.38
CA ASP A 279 -5.36 -8.87 15.20
C ASP A 279 -4.38 -7.71 15.40
N ALA A 280 -4.83 -6.59 15.99
CA ALA A 280 -3.97 -5.46 16.31
C ALA A 280 -2.84 -5.87 17.28
N ALA A 281 -3.18 -6.57 18.36
CA ALA A 281 -2.20 -7.01 19.36
C ALA A 281 -1.20 -8.02 18.77
N GLU A 282 -1.68 -8.99 17.98
CA GLU A 282 -0.85 -9.99 17.31
C GLU A 282 0.07 -9.36 16.24
N SER A 283 -0.41 -8.33 15.55
CA SER A 283 0.36 -7.54 14.58
C SER A 283 1.33 -6.54 15.24
N GLY A 284 1.46 -6.56 16.57
CA GLY A 284 2.35 -5.69 17.33
C GLY A 284 1.90 -4.23 17.43
N VAL A 285 0.65 -3.91 17.09
CA VAL A 285 0.08 -2.57 17.24
C VAL A 285 0.00 -2.24 18.74
N PHE A 286 0.61 -1.12 19.12
CA PHE A 286 0.67 -0.68 20.53
C PHE A 286 0.03 0.69 20.76
N GLY A 287 -0.64 1.25 19.75
CA GLY A 287 -1.31 2.54 19.81
C GLY A 287 -1.92 2.93 18.48
N VAL A 288 -2.60 4.08 18.45
CA VAL A 288 -3.22 4.64 17.24
C VAL A 288 -2.88 6.13 17.08
N PRO A 289 -2.82 6.65 15.84
CA PRO A 289 -2.99 5.93 14.57
C PRO A 289 -1.80 5.01 14.29
N THR A 290 -2.06 3.86 13.70
CA THR A 290 -1.00 2.96 13.20
C THR A 290 -1.35 2.51 11.80
N VAL A 291 -0.40 2.62 10.87
CA VAL A 291 -0.49 1.92 9.58
C VAL A 291 0.43 0.70 9.64
N VAL A 292 -0.14 -0.47 9.37
CA VAL A 292 0.62 -1.71 9.17
C VAL A 292 0.70 -1.98 7.67
N TRP A 293 1.92 -2.23 7.20
CA TRP A 293 2.20 -2.67 5.84
C TRP A 293 3.18 -3.85 5.89
N ASN A 294 2.73 -5.03 5.48
CA ASN A 294 3.41 -6.31 5.76
C ASN A 294 3.69 -6.43 7.27
N GLU A 295 4.92 -6.70 7.67
CA GLU A 295 5.35 -6.76 9.09
C GLU A 295 5.79 -5.40 9.65
N ARG A 296 5.68 -4.31 8.87
CA ARG A 296 6.19 -2.99 9.25
C ARG A 296 5.08 -2.13 9.85
N ILE A 297 5.40 -1.55 11.01
CA ILE A 297 4.53 -0.65 11.75
C ILE A 297 4.97 0.80 11.55
N PHE A 298 4.02 1.65 11.19
CA PHE A 298 4.17 3.11 11.14
C PHE A 298 3.19 3.72 12.14
N PHE A 299 3.65 3.85 13.39
CA PHE A 299 2.86 4.41 14.50
C PHE A 299 2.99 5.93 14.53
N GLY A 300 1.86 6.63 14.46
CA GLY A 300 1.78 8.07 14.60
C GLY A 300 1.59 8.82 13.28
N ASN A 301 0.98 10.00 13.41
CA ASN A 301 0.78 10.97 12.33
C ASN A 301 2.09 11.40 11.65
N ASP A 302 3.16 11.48 12.44
CA ASP A 302 4.51 11.89 12.05
C ASP A 302 5.27 10.81 11.25
N ARG A 303 4.74 9.58 11.16
CA ARG A 303 5.35 8.47 10.41
C ARG A 303 4.77 8.27 9.02
N LEU A 304 3.71 8.97 8.64
CA LEU A 304 3.15 8.91 7.29
C LEU A 304 4.19 9.25 6.19
N PRO A 305 5.08 10.25 6.34
CA PRO A 305 6.15 10.48 5.35
C PRO A 305 7.13 9.32 5.22
N MET A 306 7.36 8.56 6.30
CA MET A 306 8.22 7.37 6.29
C MET A 306 7.54 6.19 5.59
N LEU A 307 6.23 6.03 5.81
CA LEU A 307 5.39 5.07 5.08
C LEU A 307 5.45 5.38 3.58
N GLU A 308 5.16 6.61 3.19
CA GLU A 308 5.14 7.06 1.81
C GLU A 308 6.49 6.82 1.11
N ARG A 309 7.60 7.19 1.76
CA ARG A 309 8.95 6.90 1.25
C ARG A 309 9.19 5.39 1.07
N ALA A 310 8.65 4.57 1.97
CA ALA A 310 8.81 3.13 1.90
C ALA A 310 7.99 2.53 0.75
N LEU A 311 6.79 3.05 0.50
CA LEU A 311 5.95 2.67 -0.64
C LEU A 311 6.60 3.07 -1.98
N SER A 312 7.14 4.30 -2.09
CA SER A 312 7.83 4.77 -3.30
C SER A 312 9.02 3.89 -3.72
N ARG A 313 9.75 3.32 -2.78
CA ARG A 313 10.90 2.44 -3.05
C ARG A 313 10.53 1.08 -3.62
N ARG A 314 9.25 0.68 -3.54
CA ARG A 314 8.73 -0.55 -4.15
C ARG A 314 8.30 -0.34 -5.60
N SER A 315 7.98 0.90 -5.96
CA SER A 315 7.58 1.30 -7.32
C SER A 315 8.76 1.47 -8.28
N THR A 316 10.00 1.46 -7.79
CA THR A 316 11.26 1.41 -8.57
C THR A 316 11.89 0.03 -8.49
#